data_AF-A0A7V9DQK0-F1
#
_entry.id   AF-A0A7V9DQK0-F1
#
_cell.length_a   1.000
_cell.length_b   1.000
_cell.length_c   1.000
_cell.angle_alpha   90.00
_cell.angle_beta   90.00
_cell.angle_gamma   90.00
#
_symmetry.space_group_name_H-M   'P 1'
#
loop_
_entity.id
_entity.type
_entity.pdbx_description
1 polymer ?
#
loop_
_entity_poly.entity_id
_entity_poly.type
_entity_poly.pdbx_seq_one_letter_code
_entity_poly.pdbx_strand_id
1 'polypeptide(L)'
;YVLFGGAVLGFFAGFYYWWPKIFGKCLNERLGKWNFWLMTIGMNLTFGPMHITGLQGQPRRTYQWTPERAGEGFFNIGFWNLVSSIGSFVLAVGVLMFLINVIHTHRKEPPAPLDPWDARALEWMTTNPPKEHNFDKVPTVSALDEFFHRKYEDVGEGDAHDLRPIATAEEILAEQEANADEHIHMPSPSYWPLLLAFSLPVIALGVIYGLVVSVVGGALALFAIFGWALEPATADDSEFDPPVDDEPSKELVPSD
;
A
#
# COMPACT_ATOMS: atom_id res chain seq x y z
N TYR A 1 -12.72 17.18 0.95
CA TYR A 1 -12.81 16.67 -0.44
C TYR A 1 -11.48 16.21 -0.98
N VAL A 2 -10.47 17.07 -1.18
CA VAL A 2 -9.22 16.65 -1.86
C VAL A 2 -8.43 15.57 -1.10
N LEU A 3 -8.18 15.75 0.20
CA LEU A 3 -7.39 14.76 0.96
C LEU A 3 -8.12 13.42 1.09
N PHE A 4 -9.41 13.44 1.43
CA PHE A 4 -10.18 12.20 1.58
C PHE A 4 -10.50 11.55 0.22
N GLY A 5 -11.07 12.32 -0.71
CA GLY A 5 -11.45 11.82 -2.04
C GLY A 5 -10.29 11.53 -2.97
N GLY A 6 -9.13 12.16 -2.75
CA GLY A 6 -7.90 11.86 -3.46
C GLY A 6 -7.05 10.84 -2.71
N ALA A 7 -6.39 11.28 -1.63
CA ALA A 7 -5.39 10.44 -0.95
C ALA A 7 -5.99 9.22 -0.25
N VAL A 8 -7.09 9.36 0.50
CA VAL A 8 -7.67 8.21 1.22
C VAL A 8 -8.24 7.18 0.25
N LEU A 9 -9.03 7.59 -0.74
CA LEU A 9 -9.51 6.66 -1.77
C LEU A 9 -8.36 6.07 -2.59
N GLY A 10 -7.30 6.84 -2.85
CA GLY A 10 -6.07 6.35 -3.48
C GLY A 10 -5.36 5.26 -2.67
N PHE A 11 -5.31 5.39 -1.34
CA PHE A 11 -4.80 4.31 -0.47
C PHE A 11 -5.66 3.05 -0.57
N PHE A 12 -6.99 3.17 -0.59
CA PHE A 12 -7.85 2.01 -0.81
C PHE A 12 -7.61 1.38 -2.18
N ALA A 13 -7.48 2.17 -3.25
CA ALA A 13 -7.14 1.67 -4.58
C ALA A 13 -5.82 0.87 -4.56
N GLY A 14 -4.78 1.42 -3.92
CA GLY A 14 -3.51 0.73 -3.72
C GLY A 14 -3.64 -0.55 -2.91
N PHE A 15 -4.42 -0.54 -1.83
CA PHE A 15 -4.68 -1.75 -1.05
C PHE A 15 -5.33 -2.84 -1.89
N TYR A 16 -6.38 -2.53 -2.66
CA TYR A 16 -7.03 -3.54 -3.51
C TYR A 16 -6.13 -4.02 -4.65
N TYR A 17 -5.31 -3.14 -5.23
CA TYR A 17 -4.43 -3.47 -6.35
C TYR A 17 -3.22 -4.33 -5.93
N TRP A 18 -2.48 -3.92 -4.89
CA TRP A 18 -1.27 -4.63 -4.44
C TRP A 18 -1.50 -5.65 -3.32
N TRP A 19 -2.75 -5.88 -2.88
CA TRP A 19 -3.04 -6.93 -1.88
C TRP A 19 -2.48 -8.31 -2.26
N PRO A 20 -2.66 -8.78 -3.52
CA PRO A 20 -2.12 -10.08 -3.95
C PRO A 20 -0.61 -10.13 -3.87
N LYS A 21 0.07 -9.04 -4.23
CA LYS A 21 1.52 -8.94 -4.21
C LYS A 21 2.08 -8.99 -2.79
N ILE A 22 1.39 -8.42 -1.80
CA ILE A 22 1.87 -8.39 -0.41
C ILE A 22 1.49 -9.67 0.35
N PHE A 23 0.26 -10.18 0.15
CA PHE A 23 -0.32 -11.23 0.99
C PHE A 23 -0.63 -12.54 0.24
N GLY A 24 -0.34 -12.62 -1.07
CA GLY A 24 -0.54 -13.83 -1.87
C GLY A 24 -2.01 -14.21 -2.13
N LYS A 25 -2.97 -13.31 -1.86
CA LYS A 25 -4.42 -13.56 -2.03
C LYS A 25 -5.12 -12.35 -2.62
N CYS A 26 -6.20 -12.54 -3.38
CA CYS A 26 -7.04 -11.43 -3.83
C CYS A 26 -8.10 -11.07 -2.79
N LEU A 27 -8.35 -9.77 -2.58
CA LEU A 27 -9.49 -9.33 -1.76
C LEU A 27 -10.81 -9.69 -2.44
N ASN A 28 -11.85 -9.98 -1.64
CA ASN A 28 -13.15 -10.32 -2.21
C ASN A 28 -13.76 -9.10 -2.94
N GLU A 29 -14.06 -9.27 -4.23
CA GLU A 29 -14.52 -8.19 -5.11
C GLU A 29 -15.92 -7.69 -4.74
N ARG A 30 -16.80 -8.56 -4.24
CA ARG A 30 -18.15 -8.15 -3.82
C ARG A 30 -18.11 -7.26 -2.58
N LEU A 31 -17.28 -7.61 -1.61
CA LEU A 31 -17.04 -6.77 -0.43
C LEU A 31 -16.31 -5.47 -0.80
N GLY A 32 -15.38 -5.54 -1.77
CA GLY A 32 -14.72 -4.38 -2.36
C GLY A 32 -15.68 -3.35 -2.94
N LYS A 33 -16.62 -3.78 -3.78
CA LYS A 33 -17.64 -2.90 -4.37
C LYS A 33 -18.51 -2.23 -3.30
N TRP A 34 -18.91 -2.97 -2.26
CA TRP A 34 -19.66 -2.38 -1.15
C TRP A 34 -18.84 -1.35 -0.37
N ASN A 35 -17.58 -1.66 -0.05
CA ASN A 35 -16.66 -0.72 0.58
C ASN A 35 -16.55 0.56 -0.27
N PHE A 36 -16.30 0.44 -1.57
CA PHE A 36 -16.19 1.58 -2.49
C PHE A 36 -17.44 2.48 -2.46
N TRP A 37 -18.63 1.91 -2.57
CA TRP A 37 -19.88 2.69 -2.57
C TRP A 37 -20.13 3.37 -1.23
N LEU A 38 -19.92 2.67 -0.12
CA LEU A 38 -20.07 3.24 1.22
C LEU A 38 -19.08 4.39 1.45
N MET A 39 -17.82 4.23 1.03
CA MET A 39 -16.80 5.26 1.14
C MET A 39 -17.13 6.48 0.28
N THR A 40 -17.58 6.27 -0.96
CA THR A 40 -17.91 7.36 -1.91
C THR A 40 -19.15 8.13 -1.48
N ILE A 41 -20.22 7.42 -1.09
CA ILE A 41 -21.47 8.04 -0.61
C ILE A 41 -21.22 8.71 0.73
N GLY A 42 -20.56 8.02 1.67
CA GLY A 42 -20.23 8.55 2.99
C GLY A 42 -19.38 9.81 2.90
N MET A 43 -18.39 9.86 1.99
CA MET A 43 -17.57 11.05 1.78
C MET A 43 -18.42 12.24 1.34
N ASN A 44 -19.28 12.07 0.34
CA ASN A 44 -20.13 13.15 -0.14
C ASN A 44 -21.16 13.57 0.90
N LEU A 45 -21.72 12.63 1.64
CA LEU A 45 -22.68 12.93 2.71
C LEU A 45 -22.01 13.62 3.90
N THR A 46 -20.74 13.31 4.19
CA THR A 46 -19.97 13.94 5.27
C THR A 46 -19.55 15.35 4.90
N PHE A 47 -18.89 15.52 3.76
CA PHE A 47 -18.22 16.78 3.44
C PHE A 47 -19.08 17.69 2.55
N GLY A 48 -20.03 17.15 1.78
CA GLY A 48 -20.88 17.93 0.87
C GLY A 48 -21.68 18.99 1.62
N PRO A 49 -22.43 18.62 2.68
CA PRO A 49 -23.14 19.58 3.52
C PRO A 49 -22.25 20.65 4.17
N MET A 50 -20.95 20.36 4.36
CA MET A 50 -20.02 21.34 4.94
C MET A 50 -19.78 22.56 4.03
N HIS A 51 -19.98 22.42 2.71
CA HIS A 51 -19.96 23.59 1.81
C HIS A 51 -21.14 24.51 2.07
N ILE A 52 -22.33 23.93 2.29
CA ILE A 52 -23.56 24.68 2.56
C ILE A 52 -23.42 25.41 3.91
N THR A 53 -23.06 24.68 4.97
CA THR A 53 -22.89 25.26 6.31
C THR A 53 -21.74 26.25 6.38
N GLY A 54 -20.67 26.05 5.62
CA GLY A 54 -19.57 27.00 5.47
C GLY A 54 -20.04 28.31 4.82
N LEU A 55 -20.82 28.23 3.74
CA LEU A 55 -21.41 29.41 3.07
C LEU A 55 -22.42 30.15 3.94
N GLN A 56 -23.08 29.45 4.87
CA GLN A 56 -23.96 30.03 5.90
C GLN A 56 -23.20 30.71 7.03
N GLY A 57 -21.86 30.64 7.02
CA GLY A 57 -21.02 31.30 8.01
C GLY A 57 -20.78 30.49 9.28
N GLN A 58 -21.02 29.17 9.29
CA GLN A 58 -20.64 28.33 10.43
C GLN A 58 -19.10 28.34 10.60
N PRO A 59 -18.56 28.90 11.70
CA PRO A 59 -17.11 28.93 11.89
C PRO A 59 -16.57 27.54 12.23
N ARG A 60 -15.40 27.21 11.68
CA ARG A 60 -14.66 25.99 12.05
C ARG A 60 -14.30 25.97 13.55
N ARG A 61 -14.12 24.78 14.12
CA ARG A 61 -13.74 24.55 15.53
C ARG A 61 -14.78 25.06 16.55
N THR A 62 -16.04 25.11 16.15
CA THR A 62 -17.16 25.45 17.03
C THR A 62 -17.79 24.15 17.54
N TYR A 63 -17.81 23.94 18.86
CA TYR A 63 -18.36 22.71 19.45
C TYR A 63 -19.89 22.75 19.59
N GLN A 64 -20.48 23.95 19.73
CA GLN A 64 -21.92 24.14 19.84
C GLN A 64 -22.37 25.35 19.01
N TRP A 65 -23.52 25.25 18.35
CA TRP A 65 -24.18 26.34 17.67
C TRP A 65 -25.48 26.67 18.41
N THR A 66 -25.90 27.94 18.39
CA THR A 66 -27.14 28.37 19.07
C THR A 66 -28.32 28.34 18.09
N PRO A 67 -29.56 28.13 18.56
CA PRO A 67 -30.74 28.13 17.70
C PRO A 67 -30.90 29.44 16.91
N GLU A 68 -30.48 30.58 17.46
CA GLU A 68 -30.56 31.89 16.80
C GLU A 68 -29.64 31.98 15.57
N ARG A 69 -28.55 31.20 15.55
CA ARG A 69 -27.62 31.11 14.42
C ARG A 69 -27.94 29.94 13.49
N ALA A 70 -28.90 29.09 13.84
CA ALA A 70 -29.14 27.85 13.12
C ALA A 70 -29.75 28.07 11.73
N GLY A 71 -30.37 29.23 11.48
CA GLY A 71 -31.15 29.47 10.26
C GLY A 71 -32.44 28.65 10.22
N GLU A 72 -33.24 28.82 9.17
CA GLU A 72 -34.57 28.21 9.04
C GLU A 72 -34.69 27.29 7.82
N GLY A 73 -35.62 26.32 7.89
CA GLY A 73 -35.96 25.43 6.79
C GLY A 73 -34.81 24.54 6.30
N PHE A 74 -34.70 24.39 4.98
CA PHE A 74 -33.67 23.55 4.33
C PHE A 74 -32.23 24.05 4.58
N PHE A 75 -32.07 25.33 4.90
CA PHE A 75 -30.79 25.95 5.20
C PHE A 75 -30.50 25.96 6.71
N ASN A 76 -31.13 25.07 7.48
CA ASN A 76 -30.81 24.92 8.88
C ASN A 76 -29.45 24.23 9.08
N ILE A 77 -28.55 24.89 9.81
CA ILE A 77 -27.21 24.41 10.16
C ILE A 77 -27.28 23.08 10.93
N GLY A 78 -28.24 22.94 11.84
CA GLY A 78 -28.43 21.72 12.61
C GLY A 78 -28.78 20.51 11.75
N PHE A 79 -29.68 20.70 10.78
CA PHE A 79 -30.02 19.67 9.80
C PHE A 79 -28.79 19.21 9.01
N TRP A 80 -28.02 20.13 8.44
CA TRP A 80 -26.84 19.78 7.65
C TRP A 80 -25.70 19.18 8.46
N ASN A 81 -25.50 19.62 9.70
CA ASN A 81 -24.54 18.97 10.61
C ASN A 81 -24.98 17.55 10.97
N LEU A 82 -26.28 17.29 11.13
CA LEU A 82 -26.80 15.94 11.34
C LEU A 82 -26.54 15.07 10.11
N VAL A 83 -26.80 15.57 8.90
CA VAL A 83 -26.50 14.86 7.65
C VAL A 83 -25.01 14.55 7.53
N SER A 84 -24.13 15.53 7.78
CA SER A 84 -22.68 15.32 7.85
C SER A 84 -22.29 14.24 8.85
N SER A 85 -22.92 14.22 10.03
CA SER A 85 -22.66 13.24 11.07
C SER A 85 -23.07 11.84 10.63
N ILE A 86 -24.25 11.69 10.01
CA ILE A 86 -24.70 10.43 9.41
C ILE A 86 -23.70 9.96 8.35
N GLY A 87 -23.24 10.87 7.48
CA GLY A 87 -22.18 10.59 6.51
C GLY A 87 -20.92 10.01 7.15
N SER A 88 -20.50 10.57 8.28
CA SER A 88 -19.29 10.10 8.97
C SER A 88 -19.45 8.67 9.53
N PHE A 89 -20.65 8.31 9.99
CA PHE A 89 -20.96 6.94 10.39
C PHE A 89 -20.99 6.00 9.18
N VAL A 90 -21.51 6.44 8.03
CA VAL A 90 -21.47 5.66 6.78
C VAL A 90 -20.02 5.38 6.37
N LEU A 91 -19.12 6.37 6.48
CA LEU A 91 -17.69 6.18 6.27
C LEU A 91 -17.09 5.15 7.22
N ALA A 92 -17.43 5.21 8.52
CA ALA A 92 -16.95 4.25 9.50
C ALA A 92 -17.40 2.81 9.15
N VAL A 93 -18.63 2.63 8.69
CA VAL A 93 -19.12 1.34 8.18
C VAL A 93 -18.37 0.93 6.91
N GLY A 94 -18.05 1.87 6.02
CA GLY A 94 -17.19 1.62 4.86
C GLY A 94 -15.83 1.04 5.26
N VAL A 95 -15.12 1.69 6.19
CA VAL A 95 -13.84 1.19 6.71
C VAL A 95 -13.99 -0.16 7.39
N LEU A 96 -15.05 -0.36 8.18
CA LEU A 96 -15.34 -1.66 8.80
C LEU A 96 -15.54 -2.76 7.75
N MET A 97 -16.24 -2.47 6.65
CA MET A 97 -16.42 -3.42 5.55
C MET A 97 -15.10 -3.83 4.90
N PHE A 98 -14.12 -2.92 4.81
CA PHE A 98 -12.77 -3.27 4.37
C PHE A 98 -12.08 -4.22 5.35
N LEU A 99 -12.13 -3.94 6.66
CA LEU A 99 -11.55 -4.83 7.66
C LEU A 99 -12.20 -6.23 7.65
N ILE A 100 -13.52 -6.29 7.46
CA ILE A 100 -14.24 -7.56 7.27
C ILE A 100 -13.72 -8.29 6.02
N ASN A 101 -13.47 -7.57 4.93
CA ASN A 101 -12.91 -8.14 3.71
C ASN A 101 -11.52 -8.75 3.95
N VAL A 102 -10.63 -8.01 4.61
CA VAL A 102 -9.29 -8.49 4.98
C VAL A 102 -9.36 -9.80 5.77
N ILE A 103 -10.23 -9.86 6.80
CA ILE A 103 -10.41 -11.07 7.62
C ILE A 103 -11.01 -12.21 6.80
N HIS A 104 -11.97 -11.91 5.92
CA HIS A 104 -12.61 -12.89 5.04
C HIS A 104 -11.59 -13.50 4.08
N THR A 105 -10.83 -12.66 3.38
CA THR A 105 -9.81 -13.06 2.41
C THR A 105 -8.73 -13.93 3.04
N HIS A 106 -8.21 -13.51 4.19
CA HIS A 106 -7.18 -14.29 4.87
C HIS A 106 -7.65 -15.73 5.17
N ARG A 107 -8.92 -15.88 5.55
CA ARG A 107 -9.51 -17.17 5.96
C ARG A 107 -10.05 -18.03 4.82
N LYS A 108 -10.60 -17.43 3.75
CA LYS A 108 -11.46 -18.16 2.80
C LYS A 108 -11.04 -18.07 1.34
N GLU A 109 -10.34 -17.02 0.93
CA GLU A 109 -10.00 -16.86 -0.48
C GLU A 109 -8.79 -17.74 -0.84
N PRO A 110 -8.76 -18.29 -2.07
CA PRO A 110 -7.63 -19.07 -2.56
C PRO A 110 -6.40 -18.18 -2.77
N PRO A 111 -5.21 -18.80 -2.97
CA PRO A 111 -4.04 -18.07 -3.42
C PRO A 111 -4.34 -17.30 -4.72
N ALA A 112 -3.76 -16.12 -4.85
CA ALA A 112 -3.88 -15.33 -6.07
C ALA A 112 -3.06 -15.97 -7.21
N PRO A 113 -3.52 -15.85 -8.47
CA PRO A 113 -2.66 -16.13 -9.62
C PRO A 113 -1.45 -15.20 -9.62
N LEU A 114 -0.43 -15.51 -10.43
CA LEU A 114 0.80 -14.71 -10.49
C LEU A 114 0.53 -13.28 -10.99
N ASP A 115 -0.32 -13.17 -12.03
CA ASP A 115 -0.79 -11.89 -12.55
C ASP A 115 -2.34 -11.80 -12.51
N PRO A 116 -2.92 -11.37 -11.38
CA PRO A 116 -4.38 -11.30 -11.23
C PRO A 116 -5.05 -10.19 -12.05
N TRP A 117 -4.28 -9.25 -12.60
CA TRP A 117 -4.83 -8.02 -13.21
C TRP A 117 -4.48 -7.86 -14.68
N ASP A 118 -3.81 -8.85 -15.29
CA ASP A 118 -3.16 -8.68 -16.60
C ASP A 118 -2.29 -7.40 -16.63
N ALA A 119 -1.43 -7.27 -15.61
CA ALA A 119 -0.71 -6.04 -15.34
C ALA A 119 0.43 -5.79 -16.35
N ARG A 120 0.98 -4.57 -16.32
CA ARG A 120 1.92 -4.07 -17.35
C ARG A 120 3.32 -3.80 -16.82
N ALA A 121 3.46 -3.66 -15.51
CA ALA A 121 4.67 -3.21 -14.83
C ALA A 121 5.45 -4.37 -14.19
N LEU A 122 6.73 -4.12 -13.93
CA LEU A 122 7.72 -5.13 -13.53
C LEU A 122 7.40 -5.83 -12.21
N GLU A 123 6.67 -5.19 -11.29
CA GLU A 123 6.35 -5.80 -10.01
C GLU A 123 5.54 -7.10 -10.18
N TRP A 124 4.82 -7.24 -11.30
CA TRP A 124 4.01 -8.41 -11.62
C TRP A 124 4.77 -9.53 -12.35
N MET A 125 6.06 -9.30 -12.67
CA MET A 125 6.96 -10.37 -13.14
C MET A 125 7.49 -11.25 -12.00
N THR A 126 7.20 -10.90 -10.75
CA THR A 126 7.66 -11.65 -9.57
C THR A 126 6.55 -12.53 -8.99
N THR A 127 6.91 -13.46 -8.12
CA THR A 127 5.96 -14.27 -7.33
C THR A 127 5.06 -13.41 -6.42
N ASN A 128 4.01 -14.03 -5.88
CA ASN A 128 3.07 -13.41 -4.92
C ASN A 128 3.07 -14.16 -3.58
N PRO A 129 3.75 -13.69 -2.52
CA PRO A 129 4.64 -12.51 -2.46
C PRO A 129 6.00 -12.72 -3.17
N PRO A 130 6.75 -11.64 -3.46
CA PRO A 130 8.06 -11.73 -4.08
C PRO A 130 9.08 -12.49 -3.23
N LYS A 131 10.08 -13.09 -3.89
CA LYS A 131 11.30 -13.59 -3.25
C LYS A 131 12.05 -12.44 -2.57
N GLU A 132 12.92 -12.73 -1.60
CA GLU A 132 13.64 -11.70 -0.84
C GLU A 132 14.48 -10.77 -1.73
N HIS A 133 15.10 -11.34 -2.77
CA HIS A 133 15.86 -10.62 -3.79
C HIS A 133 15.02 -10.05 -4.94
N ASN A 134 13.69 -10.18 -4.88
CA ASN A 134 12.71 -9.80 -5.90
C ASN A 134 12.85 -10.52 -7.25
N PHE A 135 13.91 -10.27 -8.00
CA PHE A 135 14.14 -10.80 -9.35
C PHE A 135 15.37 -11.71 -9.37
N ASP A 136 15.22 -12.93 -9.88
CA ASP A 136 16.34 -13.88 -10.02
C ASP A 136 17.41 -13.40 -11.02
N LYS A 137 17.01 -12.58 -11.99
CA LYS A 137 17.89 -11.89 -12.93
C LYS A 137 17.44 -10.45 -13.09
N VAL A 138 18.39 -9.51 -13.10
CA VAL A 138 18.07 -8.10 -13.34
C VAL A 138 17.37 -7.93 -14.69
N PRO A 139 16.10 -7.45 -14.73
CA PRO A 139 15.36 -7.34 -15.98
C PRO A 139 15.91 -6.20 -16.85
N THR A 140 16.15 -6.50 -18.12
CA THR A 140 16.47 -5.49 -19.14
C THR A 140 15.19 -4.81 -19.61
N VAL A 141 15.05 -3.52 -19.36
CA VAL A 141 13.87 -2.72 -19.74
C VAL A 141 14.09 -2.06 -21.10
N SER A 142 13.21 -2.35 -22.05
CA SER A 142 13.25 -1.85 -23.42
C SER A 142 12.13 -0.85 -23.73
N ALA A 143 11.01 -0.95 -22.99
CA ALA A 143 9.82 -0.14 -23.17
C ALA A 143 9.23 0.29 -21.80
N LEU A 144 8.29 1.24 -21.82
CA LEU A 144 7.64 1.72 -20.60
C LEU A 144 6.89 0.60 -19.86
N ASP A 145 6.15 -0.22 -20.62
CA ASP A 145 5.35 -1.33 -20.12
C ASP A 145 6.04 -2.67 -20.40
N GLU A 146 7.23 -2.87 -19.83
CA GLU A 146 8.09 -4.03 -20.13
C GLU A 146 7.40 -5.38 -19.92
N PHE A 147 6.64 -5.56 -18.84
CA PHE A 147 5.95 -6.82 -18.58
C PHE A 147 4.82 -7.08 -19.60
N PHE A 148 4.15 -6.02 -20.07
CA PHE A 148 3.16 -6.13 -21.14
C PHE A 148 3.79 -6.59 -22.45
N HIS A 149 4.93 -6.02 -22.85
CA HIS A 149 5.62 -6.40 -24.09
C HIS A 149 6.26 -7.80 -24.04
N ARG A 150 6.45 -8.36 -22.85
CA ARG A 150 6.85 -9.77 -22.68
C ARG A 150 5.68 -10.73 -22.83
N LYS A 151 4.46 -10.31 -22.51
CA LYS A 151 3.24 -11.11 -22.65
C LYS A 151 2.61 -10.98 -24.04
N TYR A 152 2.73 -9.82 -24.66
CA TYR A 152 2.06 -9.49 -25.92
C TYR A 152 3.04 -8.95 -26.98
N GLU A 153 2.92 -9.47 -28.19
CA GLU A 153 3.57 -8.94 -29.39
C GLU A 153 2.54 -8.19 -30.23
N ASP A 154 2.92 -7.02 -30.76
CA ASP A 154 2.10 -6.28 -31.71
C ASP A 154 2.46 -6.71 -33.13
N VAL A 155 1.55 -7.45 -33.76
CA VAL A 155 1.69 -7.99 -35.13
C VAL A 155 0.89 -7.17 -36.15
N GLY A 156 0.37 -6.02 -35.76
CA GLY A 156 -0.40 -5.16 -36.63
C GLY A 156 0.44 -4.52 -37.75
N GLU A 157 -0.16 -4.37 -38.94
CA GLU A 157 0.48 -3.68 -40.06
C GLU A 157 0.03 -2.21 -40.14
N GLY A 158 0.98 -1.30 -40.33
CA GLY A 158 0.71 0.13 -40.47
C GLY A 158 0.28 0.78 -39.15
N ASP A 159 -0.87 1.44 -39.13
CA ASP A 159 -1.46 2.07 -37.93
C ASP A 159 -2.45 1.14 -37.19
N ALA A 160 -2.62 -0.10 -37.65
CA ALA A 160 -3.43 -1.09 -36.95
C ALA A 160 -2.57 -1.76 -35.88
N HIS A 161 -3.07 -1.83 -34.65
CA HIS A 161 -2.47 -2.63 -33.57
C HIS A 161 -3.22 -3.96 -33.47
N ASP A 162 -2.49 -5.07 -33.49
CA ASP A 162 -3.05 -6.42 -33.27
C ASP A 162 -2.17 -7.15 -32.26
N LEU A 163 -2.68 -7.29 -31.02
CA LEU A 163 -1.93 -7.80 -29.89
C LEU A 163 -2.13 -9.31 -29.78
N ARG A 164 -1.04 -10.05 -29.98
CA ARG A 164 -1.03 -11.50 -29.85
C ARG A 164 -0.35 -11.90 -28.53
N PRO A 165 -0.97 -12.75 -27.70
CA PRO A 165 -0.28 -13.30 -26.53
C PRO A 165 0.85 -14.22 -26.98
N ILE A 166 2.06 -13.97 -26.48
CA ILE A 166 3.29 -14.71 -26.79
C ILE A 166 3.79 -15.54 -25.61
N ALA A 167 3.54 -15.11 -24.37
CA ALA A 167 3.96 -15.80 -23.16
C ALA A 167 2.99 -15.52 -22.01
N THR A 168 2.86 -16.48 -21.09
CA THR A 168 2.16 -16.26 -19.81
C THR A 168 3.09 -15.70 -18.75
N ALA A 169 2.52 -15.21 -17.64
CA ALA A 169 3.31 -14.68 -16.53
C ALA A 169 4.20 -15.76 -15.90
N GLU A 170 3.72 -17.00 -15.84
CA GLU A 170 4.47 -18.16 -15.32
C GLU A 170 5.63 -18.56 -16.24
N GLU A 171 5.44 -18.49 -17.56
CA GLU A 171 6.51 -18.76 -18.53
C GLU A 171 7.62 -17.72 -18.42
N ILE A 172 7.25 -16.44 -18.24
CA ILE A 172 8.21 -15.34 -18.03
C ILE A 172 8.99 -15.54 -16.72
N LEU A 173 8.32 -15.91 -15.64
CA LEU A 173 9.00 -16.21 -14.37
C LEU A 173 9.94 -17.41 -14.51
N ALA A 174 9.49 -18.49 -15.16
CA ALA A 174 10.31 -19.68 -15.37
C ALA A 174 11.56 -19.38 -16.23
N GLU A 175 11.45 -18.49 -17.22
CA GLU A 175 12.60 -18.01 -17.99
C GLU A 175 13.58 -17.21 -17.11
N GLN A 176 13.07 -16.36 -16.19
CA GLN A 176 13.91 -15.63 -15.25
C GLN A 176 14.65 -16.57 -14.30
N GLU A 177 13.96 -17.58 -13.76
CA GLU A 177 14.55 -18.58 -12.87
C GLU A 177 15.62 -19.42 -13.58
N ALA A 178 15.36 -19.82 -14.84
CA ALA A 178 16.32 -20.57 -15.63
C ALA A 178 17.60 -19.78 -15.99
N ASN A 179 17.54 -18.44 -15.90
CA ASN A 179 18.65 -17.55 -16.21
C ASN A 179 19.09 -16.72 -14.99
N ALA A 180 18.89 -17.24 -13.78
CA ALA A 180 19.22 -16.56 -12.53
C ALA A 180 20.70 -16.13 -12.47
N ASP A 181 20.96 -14.97 -11.87
CA ASP A 181 22.31 -14.47 -11.64
C ASP A 181 23.01 -15.34 -10.56
N GLU A 182 24.26 -15.74 -10.80
CA GLU A 182 25.00 -16.66 -9.91
C GLU A 182 25.23 -16.07 -8.50
N HIS A 183 25.36 -14.75 -8.40
CA HIS A 183 25.70 -14.06 -7.16
C HIS A 183 24.76 -12.88 -6.93
N ILE A 184 23.83 -13.05 -5.99
CA ILE A 184 22.87 -12.02 -5.58
C ILE A 184 23.27 -11.50 -4.21
N HIS A 185 23.63 -10.21 -4.12
CA HIS A 185 24.04 -9.59 -2.87
C HIS A 185 22.83 -8.99 -2.12
N MET A 186 22.52 -9.55 -0.95
CA MET A 186 21.48 -9.04 -0.05
C MET A 186 22.10 -8.25 1.12
N PRO A 187 21.50 -7.12 1.55
CA PRO A 187 22.00 -6.39 2.71
C PRO A 187 21.70 -7.15 4.02
N SER A 188 22.69 -7.24 4.93
CA SER A 188 22.50 -7.84 6.24
C SER A 188 21.52 -7.04 7.12
N PRO A 189 20.73 -7.69 7.97
CA PRO A 189 19.85 -7.01 8.92
C PRO A 189 20.67 -6.28 10.01
N SER A 190 20.27 -5.04 10.33
CA SER A 190 20.92 -4.20 11.34
C SER A 190 19.95 -3.75 12.43
N TYR A 191 20.36 -3.85 13.69
CA TYR A 191 19.57 -3.41 14.85
C TYR A 191 19.75 -1.91 15.16
N TRP A 192 20.79 -1.27 14.60
CA TRP A 192 21.14 0.10 14.93
C TRP A 192 20.09 1.14 14.49
N PRO A 193 19.49 1.04 13.29
CA PRO A 193 18.41 1.96 12.89
C PRO A 193 17.22 1.92 13.86
N LEU A 194 16.88 0.74 14.39
CA LEU A 194 15.79 0.58 15.36
C LEU A 194 16.11 1.28 16.68
N LEU A 195 17.34 1.09 17.20
CA LEU A 195 17.79 1.73 18.42
C LEU A 195 17.86 3.26 18.27
N LEU A 196 18.37 3.74 17.13
CA LEU A 196 18.41 5.15 16.81
C LEU A 196 16.99 5.74 16.74
N ALA A 197 16.07 5.08 16.03
CA ALA A 197 14.68 5.50 15.95
C ALA A 197 14.02 5.55 17.33
N PHE A 198 14.31 4.60 18.22
CA PHE A 198 13.82 4.60 19.60
C PHE A 198 14.38 5.74 20.46
N SER A 199 15.62 6.17 20.22
CA SER A 199 16.24 7.26 20.96
C SER A 199 15.53 8.61 20.74
N LEU A 200 14.97 8.84 19.55
CA LEU A 200 14.35 10.11 19.18
C LEU A 200 13.10 10.46 20.01
N PRO A 201 12.12 9.55 20.22
CA PRO A 201 11.04 9.77 21.18
C PRO A 201 11.51 10.04 22.60
N VAL A 202 12.58 9.40 23.06
CA VAL A 202 13.13 9.63 24.41
C VAL A 202 13.70 11.04 24.53
N ILE A 203 14.42 11.52 23.50
CA ILE A 203 14.90 12.90 23.43
C ILE A 203 13.71 13.87 23.47
N ALA A 204 12.70 13.65 22.63
CA ALA A 204 11.52 14.50 22.55
C ALA A 204 10.75 14.56 23.88
N LEU A 205 10.57 13.41 24.54
CA LEU A 205 9.99 13.32 25.87
C LEU A 205 10.82 14.09 26.89
N GLY A 206 12.15 13.99 26.82
CA GLY A 206 13.04 14.76 27.67
C GLY A 206 12.96 16.28 27.48
N VAL A 207 12.81 16.76 26.24
CA VAL A 207 12.63 18.20 25.97
C VAL A 207 11.34 18.72 26.64
N ILE A 208 10.30 17.91 26.72
CA ILE A 208 9.01 18.28 27.33
C ILE A 208 9.05 18.17 28.87
N TYR A 209 9.60 17.08 29.41
CA TYR A 209 9.42 16.71 30.81
C TYR A 209 10.67 16.84 31.69
N GLY A 210 11.86 16.96 31.10
CA GLY A 210 13.08 17.16 31.88
C GLY A 210 14.38 16.87 31.13
N LEU A 211 15.35 17.78 31.32
CA LEU A 211 16.64 17.74 30.64
C LEU A 211 17.38 16.40 30.80
N VAL A 212 17.30 15.77 31.97
CA VAL A 212 17.99 14.49 32.25
C VAL A 212 17.55 13.39 31.28
N VAL A 213 16.25 13.29 30.99
CA VAL A 213 15.73 12.29 30.05
C VAL A 213 16.18 12.59 28.63
N SER A 214 16.31 13.88 28.28
CA SER A 214 16.83 14.30 26.97
C SER A 214 18.30 13.91 26.79
N VAL A 215 19.11 14.08 27.85
CA VAL A 215 20.52 13.66 27.86
C VAL A 215 20.64 12.14 27.71
N VAL A 216 19.79 11.36 28.38
CA VAL A 216 19.76 9.89 28.22
C VAL A 216 19.41 9.51 26.78
N GLY A 217 18.38 10.13 26.19
CA GLY A 217 18.04 9.91 24.78
C GLY A 217 19.17 10.29 23.83
N GLY A 218 19.85 11.41 24.07
CA GLY A 218 21.01 11.85 23.28
C GLY A 218 22.20 10.89 23.37
N ALA A 219 22.47 10.35 24.56
CA ALA A 219 23.51 9.34 24.75
C ALA A 219 23.18 8.04 23.99
N LEU A 220 21.92 7.59 24.03
CA LEU A 220 21.45 6.44 23.25
C LEU A 220 21.59 6.68 21.74
N ALA A 221 21.25 7.87 21.26
CA ALA A 221 21.39 8.24 19.85
C ALA A 221 22.87 8.20 19.40
N LEU A 222 23.77 8.81 20.19
CA LEU A 222 25.21 8.80 19.91
C LEU A 222 25.76 7.37 19.91
N PHE A 223 25.35 6.55 20.87
CA PHE A 223 25.74 5.15 20.93
C PHE A 223 25.25 4.37 19.70
N ALA A 224 24.00 4.58 19.29
CA ALA A 224 23.44 3.91 18.10
C ALA A 224 24.15 4.32 16.81
N ILE A 225 24.43 5.63 16.63
CA ILE A 225 25.16 6.13 15.45
C ILE A 225 26.59 5.59 15.43
N PHE A 226 27.27 5.59 16.57
CA PHE A 226 28.63 5.08 16.66
C PHE A 226 28.68 3.57 16.39
N GLY A 227 27.75 2.81 16.96
CA GLY A 227 27.62 1.38 16.69
C GLY A 227 27.33 1.10 15.21
N TRP A 228 26.42 1.86 14.61
CA TRP A 228 26.09 1.72 13.19
C TRP A 228 27.26 2.06 12.28
N ALA A 229 28.03 3.11 12.59
CA ALA A 229 29.19 3.52 11.80
C ALA A 229 30.33 2.50 11.84
N LEU A 230 30.36 1.61 12.85
CA LEU A 230 31.33 0.53 12.96
C LEU A 230 30.81 -0.80 12.41
N GLU A 231 29.55 -0.87 12.01
CA GLU A 231 28.98 -2.05 11.35
C GLU A 231 29.59 -2.17 9.94
N PRO A 232 30.11 -3.35 9.55
CA PRO A 232 30.57 -3.58 8.19
C PRO A 232 29.48 -3.24 7.17
N ALA A 233 29.86 -2.60 6.07
CA ALA A 233 28.90 -2.19 5.04
C ALA A 233 28.34 -3.36 4.22
N THR A 234 28.98 -4.53 4.28
CA THR A 234 28.61 -5.75 3.57
C THR A 234 28.68 -6.93 4.53
N ALA A 235 27.84 -7.94 4.27
CA ALA A 235 27.94 -9.25 4.91
C ALA A 235 29.32 -9.87 4.66
N ASP A 236 29.76 -10.78 5.51
CA ASP A 236 30.94 -11.59 5.21
C ASP A 236 30.64 -12.54 4.04
N ASP A 237 31.65 -12.91 3.25
CA ASP A 237 31.43 -13.70 2.02
C ASP A 237 30.86 -15.10 2.32
N SER A 238 30.93 -15.55 3.57
CA SER A 238 30.32 -16.80 4.05
C SER A 238 28.80 -16.70 4.34
N GLU A 239 28.24 -15.48 4.38
CA GLU A 239 26.80 -15.23 4.57
C GLU A 239 26.07 -15.04 3.23
N PHE A 240 26.75 -15.21 2.10
CA PHE A 240 26.10 -15.35 0.81
C PHE A 240 25.35 -16.68 0.78
N ASP A 241 24.03 -16.63 0.91
CA ASP A 241 23.21 -17.76 0.48
C ASP A 241 23.33 -17.82 -1.05
N PRO A 242 23.94 -18.88 -1.63
CA PRO A 242 23.74 -19.15 -3.05
C PRO A 242 22.23 -19.30 -3.27
N PRO A 243 21.71 -19.00 -4.48
CA PRO A 243 20.32 -19.27 -4.79
C PRO A 243 20.00 -20.71 -4.39
N VAL A 244 19.05 -20.89 -3.47
CA VAL A 244 18.66 -22.21 -2.99
C VAL A 244 18.07 -22.96 -4.19
N ASP A 245 18.84 -23.88 -4.76
CA ASP A 245 18.49 -24.68 -5.95
C ASP A 245 17.23 -25.56 -5.79
N ASP A 246 16.55 -25.55 -4.64
CA ASP A 246 15.59 -26.59 -4.27
C ASP A 246 14.28 -26.13 -3.60
N GLU A 247 14.00 -24.82 -3.46
CA GLU A 247 12.62 -24.40 -3.17
C GLU A 247 11.88 -24.14 -4.48
N PRO A 248 11.07 -25.08 -5.00
CA PRO A 248 10.19 -24.78 -6.11
C PRO A 248 9.34 -23.57 -5.72
N SER A 249 9.20 -22.60 -6.63
CA SER A 249 8.24 -21.52 -6.50
C SER A 249 6.93 -22.10 -5.95
N LYS A 250 6.45 -21.61 -4.80
CA LYS A 250 5.23 -22.10 -4.13
C LYS A 250 4.17 -22.39 -5.19
N GLU A 251 3.53 -23.58 -5.14
CA GLU A 251 2.57 -24.07 -6.15
C GLU A 251 1.80 -22.92 -6.80
N LEU A 252 2.21 -22.59 -8.03
CA LEU A 252 1.64 -21.49 -8.79
C LEU A 252 0.22 -21.88 -9.18
N VAL A 253 -0.74 -21.01 -8.86
CA VAL A 253 -2.10 -21.15 -9.38
C VAL A 253 -2.06 -20.66 -10.83
N PRO A 254 -2.42 -21.50 -11.82
CA PRO A 254 -2.41 -21.09 -13.22
C PRO A 254 -3.27 -19.83 -13.45
N SER A 255 -2.78 -18.87 -14.22
CA SER A 255 -3.62 -17.82 -14.81
C SER A 255 -4.46 -18.41 -15.95
N ASP A 256 -5.75 -18.67 -15.70
CA ASP A 256 -6.76 -19.01 -16.71
C ASP A 256 -7.23 -17.76 -17.49
#